data_AF-A0A950GSR0-F1
#
_entry.id   AF-A0A950GSR0-F1
#
_cell.length_a   1.000
_cell.length_b   1.000
_cell.length_c   1.000
_cell.angle_alpha   90.00
_cell.angle_beta   90.00
_cell.angle_gamma   90.00
#
_symmetry.space_group_name_H-M   'P 1'
#
loop_
_entity.id
_entity.type
_entity.pdbx_description
1 polymer ?
#
loop_
_entity_poly.entity_id
_entity_poly.type
_entity_poly.pdbx_seq_one_letter_code
_entity_poly.pdbx_strand_id
1 'polypeptide(L)'
;EFPVVDANMMPRSTTVVRLLRRPPGSVSRLARIFVPDQGARRALGRRLQSLNVDQRPRTPMSPELRRALQHEFADDVARLGELLGRDLSAWTTPATAA
;
A
#
# COMPACT_ATOMS: atom_id res chain seq x y z
N GLU A 1 4.75 16.68 11.90
CA GLU A 1 4.42 15.29 11.54
C GLU A 1 4.71 15.09 10.05
N PHE A 2 5.31 13.97 9.66
CA PHE A 2 5.58 13.69 8.25
C PHE A 2 4.33 13.06 7.58
N PRO A 3 3.97 13.48 6.35
CA PRO A 3 2.86 12.86 5.65
C PRO A 3 3.19 11.40 5.30
N VAL A 4 2.24 10.49 5.47
CA VAL A 4 2.40 9.08 5.07
C VAL A 4 2.32 9.00 3.54
N VAL A 5 3.48 8.95 2.87
CA VAL A 5 3.57 8.96 1.40
C VAL A 5 3.33 7.58 0.77
N ASP A 6 3.53 6.49 1.52
CA ASP A 6 3.33 5.09 1.06
C ASP A 6 2.33 4.32 1.94
N ALA A 7 1.15 4.91 2.17
CA ALA A 7 0.08 4.20 2.85
C ALA A 7 -0.31 2.96 2.04
N ASN A 8 -0.55 1.84 2.73
CA ASN A 8 -1.03 0.62 2.09
C ASN A 8 -2.44 0.85 1.52
N MET A 9 -2.48 1.22 0.24
CA MET A 9 -3.69 1.54 -0.50
C MET A 9 -4.26 0.28 -1.14
N MET A 10 -5.44 -0.13 -0.70
CA MET A 10 -6.18 -1.23 -1.31
C MET A 10 -7.43 -0.70 -2.00
N PRO A 11 -7.76 -1.15 -3.22
CA PRO A 11 -9.02 -0.79 -3.83
C PRO A 11 -10.17 -1.44 -3.05
N ARG A 12 -11.19 -0.64 -2.71
CA ARG A 12 -12.43 -1.15 -2.09
C ARG A 12 -13.14 -2.11 -3.04
N SER A 13 -13.14 -1.80 -4.33
CA SER A 13 -13.70 -2.64 -5.40
C SER A 13 -12.76 -2.72 -6.59
N THR A 14 -12.34 -3.94 -6.91
CA THR A 14 -11.56 -4.23 -8.14
C THR A 14 -12.39 -4.05 -9.41
N THR A 15 -13.71 -4.24 -9.32
CA THR A 15 -14.66 -4.01 -10.42
C THR A 15 -14.68 -2.53 -10.81
N VAL A 16 -14.74 -1.61 -9.83
CA VAL A 16 -14.68 -0.16 -10.09
C VAL A 16 -13.34 0.23 -10.71
N VAL A 17 -12.22 -0.32 -10.22
CA VAL A 17 -10.91 -0.11 -10.85
C VAL A 17 -10.91 -0.57 -12.31
N ARG A 18 -11.44 -1.76 -12.60
CA ARG A 18 -11.51 -2.32 -13.95
C ARG A 18 -12.39 -1.47 -14.86
N LEU A 19 -13.56 -1.06 -14.37
CA LEU A 19 -14.51 -0.22 -15.08
C LEU A 19 -13.91 1.16 -15.43
N LEU A 20 -13.21 1.79 -14.48
CA LEU A 20 -12.59 3.10 -14.69
C LEU A 20 -11.36 3.03 -15.62
N ARG A 21 -10.57 1.94 -15.55
CA ARG A 21 -9.40 1.74 -16.42
C ARG A 21 -9.78 1.40 -17.86
N ARG A 22 -10.78 0.53 -18.04
CA ARG A 22 -11.23 0.07 -19.36
C ARG A 22 -12.75 -0.03 -19.39
N PRO A 23 -13.46 1.11 -19.51
CA PRO A 23 -14.91 1.10 -19.56
C PRO A 23 -15.41 0.39 -20.83
N PRO A 24 -16.44 -0.46 -20.72
CA PRO A 24 -17.06 -1.06 -21.90
C PRO A 24 -17.75 0.03 -22.74
N GLY A 25 -17.87 -0.21 -24.05
CA GLY A 25 -18.30 0.82 -25.01
C GLY A 25 -19.66 1.46 -24.69
N SER A 26 -20.59 0.71 -24.10
CA SER A 26 -21.90 1.21 -23.62
C SER A 26 -21.74 2.26 -22.53
N VAL A 27 -20.89 1.99 -21.53
CA VAL A 27 -20.60 2.92 -20.43
C VAL A 27 -19.90 4.17 -20.94
N SER A 28 -18.94 4.04 -21.86
CA SER A 28 -18.28 5.19 -22.48
C SER A 28 -19.22 6.04 -23.33
N ARG A 29 -20.27 5.44 -23.92
CA ARG A 29 -21.30 6.16 -24.68
C ARG A 29 -22.22 6.92 -23.73
N LEU A 30 -22.72 6.27 -22.68
CA LEU A 30 -23.56 6.92 -21.66
C LEU A 30 -22.80 8.06 -20.97
N ALA A 31 -21.54 7.85 -20.59
CA ALA A 31 -20.73 8.88 -19.97
C ALA A 31 -20.59 10.13 -20.86
N ARG A 32 -20.50 9.96 -22.20
CA ARG A 32 -20.47 11.07 -23.15
C ARG A 32 -21.80 11.81 -23.29
N ILE A 33 -22.92 11.11 -23.09
CA ILE A 33 -24.26 11.70 -23.16
C ILE A 33 -24.51 12.54 -21.89
N PHE A 34 -24.24 11.97 -20.72
CA PHE A 34 -24.52 12.64 -19.44
C PHE A 34 -23.46 13.68 -19.04
N VAL A 35 -22.21 13.48 -19.44
CA VAL A 35 -21.11 14.41 -19.16
C VAL A 35 -20.33 14.64 -20.47
N PRO A 36 -20.81 15.54 -21.35
CA PRO A 36 -20.18 15.77 -22.65
C PRO A 36 -18.75 16.28 -22.51
N ASP A 37 -18.52 17.16 -21.53
CA ASP A 37 -17.23 17.75 -21.27
C ASP A 37 -16.17 16.71 -20.87
N GLN A 38 -15.00 16.79 -21.51
CA GLN A 38 -13.91 15.83 -21.29
C GLN A 38 -13.21 16.07 -19.95
N GLY A 39 -13.08 17.34 -19.53
CA GLY A 39 -12.46 17.71 -18.26
C GLY A 39 -13.25 17.19 -17.07
N ALA A 40 -14.57 17.43 -17.08
CA ALA A 40 -15.52 16.97 -16.09
C ALA A 40 -15.56 15.44 -16.00
N ARG A 41 -15.53 14.72 -17.13
CA ARG A 41 -15.41 13.25 -17.12
C ARG A 41 -14.13 12.75 -16.46
N ARG A 42 -12.99 13.38 -16.76
CA ARG A 42 -11.71 13.05 -16.12
C ARG A 42 -11.74 13.35 -14.62
N ALA A 43 -12.29 14.48 -14.21
CA ALA A 43 -12.43 14.87 -12.81
C ALA A 43 -13.34 13.89 -12.05
N LEU A 44 -14.47 13.50 -12.65
CA LEU A 44 -15.38 12.49 -12.10
C LEU A 44 -14.67 11.13 -11.95
N GLY A 45 -13.96 10.68 -12.98
CA GLY A 45 -13.19 9.43 -12.92
C GLY A 45 -12.15 9.43 -11.79
N ARG A 46 -11.43 10.54 -11.61
CA ARG A 46 -10.48 10.71 -10.49
C ARG A 46 -11.18 10.66 -9.12
N ARG A 47 -12.34 11.31 -8.99
CA ARG A 47 -13.13 11.31 -7.75
C ARG A 47 -13.66 9.91 -7.43
N LEU A 48 -14.15 9.19 -8.44
CA LEU A 48 -14.57 7.79 -8.27
C LEU A 48 -13.39 6.89 -7.89
N GLN A 49 -12.21 7.13 -8.46
CA GLN A 49 -11.00 6.41 -8.09
C GLN A 49 -10.61 6.70 -6.64
N SER A 50 -10.60 7.95 -6.19
CA SER A 50 -10.22 8.31 -4.82
C SER A 50 -11.19 7.76 -3.78
N LEU A 51 -12.49 7.75 -4.07
CA LEU A 51 -13.52 7.13 -3.20
C LEU A 51 -13.38 5.61 -3.10
N ASN A 52 -12.77 4.99 -4.11
CA ASN A 52 -12.54 3.55 -4.19
C ASN A 52 -11.18 3.12 -3.62
N VAL A 53 -10.39 4.04 -3.04
CA VAL A 53 -9.18 3.70 -2.29
C VAL A 53 -9.52 3.62 -0.81
N ASP A 54 -9.13 2.50 -0.18
CA ASP A 54 -9.10 2.33 1.26
C ASP A 54 -7.64 2.35 1.72
N GLN A 55 -7.30 3.26 2.64
CA GLN A 55 -6.03 3.17 3.35
C GLN A 55 -6.20 2.18 4.49
N ARG A 56 -5.54 1.03 4.38
CA ARG A 56 -5.58 0.01 5.43
C ARG A 56 -4.26 -0.01 6.20
N PRO A 57 -4.28 -0.17 7.53
CA PRO A 57 -3.07 -0.48 8.27
C PRO A 57 -2.40 -1.72 7.65
N ARG A 58 -1.06 -1.72 7.61
CA ARG A 58 -0.32 -2.92 7.19
C ARG A 58 -0.63 -4.02 8.20
N THR A 59 -1.05 -5.20 7.72
CA THR A 59 -1.22 -6.36 8.59
C THR A 59 0.09 -6.62 9.33
N PRO A 60 0.08 -6.72 10.67
CA PRO A 60 1.27 -7.05 11.42
C PRO A 60 1.88 -8.36 10.93
N MET A 61 3.21 -8.42 10.84
CA MET A 61 3.92 -9.66 10.56
C MET A 61 3.61 -10.68 11.67
N SER A 62 3.41 -11.95 11.31
CA SER A 62 3.15 -12.97 12.33
C SER A 62 4.34 -13.07 13.30
N PRO A 63 4.09 -13.32 14.60
CA PRO A 63 5.16 -13.46 15.58
C PRO A 63 6.15 -14.56 15.23
N GLU A 64 5.67 -15.65 14.63
CA GLU A 64 6.47 -16.80 14.24
C GLU A 64 7.43 -16.44 13.10
N LEU A 65 6.91 -15.78 12.06
CA LEU A 65 7.73 -15.34 10.93
C LEU A 65 8.75 -14.30 11.39
N ARG A 66 8.35 -13.37 12.27
CA ARG A 66 9.28 -12.40 12.86
C ARG A 66 10.44 -13.10 13.56
N ARG A 67 10.17 -14.07 14.43
CA ARG A 67 11.22 -14.82 15.14
C ARG A 67 12.13 -15.59 14.19
N ALA A 68 11.55 -16.24 13.18
CA ALA A 68 12.31 -16.97 12.17
C ALA A 68 13.29 -16.05 11.42
N LEU A 69 12.83 -14.87 10.98
CA LEU A 69 13.69 -13.89 10.31
C LEU A 69 14.75 -13.30 11.24
N GLN A 70 14.40 -13.02 12.49
CA GLN A 70 15.36 -12.52 13.49
C GLN A 70 16.49 -13.51 13.74
N HIS A 71 16.16 -14.81 13.80
CA HIS A 71 17.15 -15.87 13.94
C HIS A 71 17.98 -16.04 12.66
N GLU A 72 17.34 -16.13 11.49
CA GLU A 72 18.01 -16.32 10.20
C GLU A 72 19.05 -15.23 9.91
N PHE A 73 18.71 -13.97 10.18
CA PHE A 73 19.55 -12.82 9.88
C PHE A 73 20.41 -12.35 11.06
N ALA A 74 20.49 -13.12 12.15
CA ALA A 74 21.20 -12.67 13.35
C ALA A 74 22.68 -12.37 13.07
N ASP A 75 23.36 -13.30 12.38
CA ASP A 75 24.79 -13.17 12.07
C ASP A 75 25.05 -12.06 11.04
N ASP A 76 24.17 -11.94 10.03
CA ASP A 76 24.26 -10.89 9.02
C ASP A 76 24.08 -9.49 9.62
N VAL A 77 23.14 -9.34 10.56
CA VAL A 77 22.91 -8.09 11.28
C VAL A 77 24.13 -7.73 12.14
N ALA A 78 24.74 -8.72 12.82
CA ALA A 78 25.95 -8.49 13.60
C ALA A 78 27.11 -8.03 12.71
N ARG A 79 27.36 -8.74 11.60
CA ARG A 79 28.39 -8.38 10.61
C ARG A 79 28.16 -7.00 10.01
N LEU A 80 26.90 -6.64 9.71
CA LEU A 80 26.56 -5.31 9.23
C LEU A 80 26.82 -4.24 10.29
N GLY A 81 26.51 -4.53 11.55
CA GLY A 81 26.80 -3.65 12.69
C GLY A 81 28.29 -3.34 12.80
N GLU A 82 29.14 -4.35 12.69
CA GLU A 82 30.60 -4.20 12.67
C GLU A 82 31.07 -3.32 11.51
N LEU A 83 30.56 -3.59 10.29
CA LEU A 83 30.91 -2.82 9.09
C LEU A 83 30.50 -1.34 9.18
N LEU A 84 29.36 -1.05 9.82
CA LEU A 84 28.84 0.30 9.99
C LEU A 84 29.36 1.00 11.26
N GLY A 85 30.03 0.26 12.16
CA GLY A 85 30.41 0.75 13.48
C GLY A 85 29.19 1.12 14.35
N ARG A 86 28.10 0.36 14.27
CA ARG A 86 26.85 0.62 14.99
C ARG A 86 26.28 -0.65 15.62
N ASP A 87 25.69 -0.51 16.80
CA ASP A 87 24.92 -1.60 17.41
C ASP A 87 23.55 -1.73 16.72
N LEU A 88 23.29 -2.92 16.17
CA LEU A 88 22.04 -3.28 15.51
C LEU A 88 21.29 -4.41 16.26
N SER A 89 21.69 -4.75 17.48
CA SER A 89 21.08 -5.83 18.30
C SER A 89 19.56 -5.68 18.52
N ALA A 90 19.04 -4.45 18.45
CA ALA A 90 17.61 -4.17 18.50
C ALA A 90 16.80 -4.85 17.38
N TRP A 91 17.42 -5.20 16.25
CA TRP A 91 16.74 -5.85 15.12
C TRP A 91 16.52 -7.35 15.34
N THR A 92 17.38 -8.00 16.11
CA THR A 92 17.36 -9.44 16.39
C THR A 92 16.74 -9.77 17.75
N THR A 93 16.62 -8.78 18.63
CA THR A 93 15.98 -8.95 19.93
C THR A 93 14.46 -9.09 19.78
N PRO A 94 13.82 -10.12 20.36
CA PRO A 94 12.37 -10.22 20.34
C PRO A 94 11.78 -9.04 21.13
N ALA A 95 10.85 -8.31 20.52
CA ALA A 95 10.16 -7.22 21.22
C ALA A 95 9.42 -7.79 22.43
N THR A 96 9.79 -7.32 23.63
CA THR A 96 9.06 -7.62 24.86
C THR A 96 7.66 -7.05 24.70
N ALA A 97 6.64 -7.91 24.67
CA ALA A 97 5.25 -7.47 24.63
C ALA A 97 4.95 -6.67 25.90
N ALA A 98 4.52 -5.42 25.73
CA ALA A 98 3.91 -4.59 26.76
C ALA A 98 2.39 -4.60 26.60
#